data_AF-A0ABD7P7F5-F1
#
_entry.id   AF-A0ABD7P7F5-F1
#
_cell.length_a   1.000
_cell.length_b   1.000
_cell.length_c   1.000
_cell.angle_alpha   90.00
_cell.angle_beta   90.00
_cell.angle_gamma   90.00
#
_symmetry.space_group_name_H-M   'P 1'
#
loop_
_entity.id
_entity.type
_entity.pdbx_description
1 polymer ?
#
loop_
_entity_poly.entity_id
_entity_poly.type
_entity_poly.pdbx_seq_one_letter_code
_entity_poly.pdbx_strand_id
1 'polypeptide(L)'
;MKRIFILITLLVLGGEAAAKCTYGGSVQRQGLTLNNVKIPTDTSIPVGSVLYTRKFGTGSYKTFTCNKNTNDQYIIDIGAAVVPGVTGIQGGPVYETGIDGIGFQVSDLLRSKNGSLVAAEAGSTVVPISSSSENNYKFITVWLIKTKTVIDTSTKSTSNPSVSFSVGNLLTNPSASDRLLYEVSSITIKNINYRTTSCNISTPRSQVTLNRIDKGQLMSLARGATTPAQKTIPMNISCPNDSVGNTVTYWFNPIGGISASGDGIVDNMLTGTGAANKVGVIFKLSGSPVTFYDTDSYYYKINTSNDLNKTINLTADYYRQSDSSADVTLGLVKGMMEVVIQED
;
A
#
# COMPACT_ATOMS: atom_id res chain seq x y z
N MET A 1 -24.88 10.51 80.19
CA MET A 1 -25.27 9.66 79.04
C MET A 1 -24.24 9.84 77.93
N LYS A 2 -23.50 8.78 77.58
CA LYS A 2 -22.45 8.83 76.54
C LYS A 2 -23.11 8.82 75.16
N ARG A 3 -22.86 9.86 74.35
CA ARG A 3 -23.34 9.93 72.96
C ARG A 3 -22.32 9.24 72.06
N ILE A 4 -22.74 8.18 71.36
CA ILE A 4 -21.94 7.51 70.34
C ILE A 4 -22.24 8.18 69.01
N PHE A 5 -21.24 8.77 68.38
CA PHE A 5 -21.29 9.23 66.99
C PHE A 5 -20.60 8.18 66.13
N ILE A 6 -21.33 7.62 65.16
CA ILE A 6 -20.79 6.70 64.16
C ILE A 6 -20.54 7.52 62.89
N LEU A 7 -19.27 7.65 62.53
CA LEU A 7 -18.84 8.26 61.28
C LEU A 7 -18.72 7.13 60.22
N ILE A 8 -19.58 7.17 59.19
CA ILE A 8 -19.48 6.27 58.04
C ILE A 8 -18.86 7.07 56.90
N THR A 9 -17.58 6.86 56.63
CA THR A 9 -16.88 7.40 55.47
C THR A 9 -16.98 6.41 54.31
N LEU A 10 -17.63 6.83 53.22
CA LEU A 10 -17.69 6.08 51.97
C LEU A 10 -16.40 6.38 51.16
N LEU A 11 -15.54 5.38 51.01
CA LEU A 11 -14.34 5.49 50.17
C LEU A 11 -14.73 5.19 48.71
N VAL A 12 -14.94 6.23 47.90
CA VAL A 12 -15.12 6.08 46.45
C VAL A 12 -13.74 6.05 45.81
N LEU A 13 -13.21 4.84 45.58
CA LEU A 13 -12.07 4.64 44.69
C LEU A 13 -12.58 4.90 43.27
N GLY A 14 -12.27 6.07 42.72
CA GLY A 14 -12.46 6.36 41.30
C GLY A 14 -11.55 5.46 40.49
N GLY A 15 -12.04 4.28 40.11
CA GLY A 15 -11.43 3.48 39.06
C GLY A 15 -11.55 4.26 37.75
N GLU A 16 -10.45 4.44 37.04
CA GLU A 16 -10.53 4.82 35.63
C GLU A 16 -11.44 3.79 34.96
N ALA A 17 -12.61 4.22 34.48
CA ALA A 17 -13.46 3.37 33.68
C ALA A 17 -12.65 3.00 32.43
N ALA A 18 -12.04 1.82 32.44
CA ALA A 18 -11.28 1.32 31.31
C ALA A 18 -12.19 1.40 30.08
N ALA A 19 -11.75 2.15 29.08
CA ALA A 19 -12.54 2.41 27.88
C ALA A 19 -12.88 1.07 27.22
N LYS A 20 -14.17 0.74 27.19
CA LYS A 20 -14.65 -0.49 26.57
C LYS A 20 -14.97 -0.19 25.12
N CYS A 21 -14.28 -0.87 24.21
CA CYS A 21 -14.68 -0.88 22.81
C CYS A 21 -16.11 -1.43 22.69
N THR A 22 -16.96 -0.70 21.99
CA THR A 22 -18.30 -1.14 21.63
C THR A 22 -18.31 -1.58 20.17
N TYR A 23 -19.21 -2.50 19.84
CA TYR A 23 -19.27 -3.12 18.53
C TYR A 23 -20.70 -3.16 18.00
N GLY A 24 -20.83 -3.19 16.67
CA GLY A 24 -22.10 -3.38 15.98
C GLY A 24 -21.96 -4.28 14.75
N GLY A 25 -23.07 -4.85 14.30
CA GLY A 25 -23.09 -5.75 13.15
C GLY A 25 -22.38 -7.08 13.39
N SER A 26 -21.99 -7.74 12.30
CA SER A 26 -21.44 -9.08 12.29
C SER A 26 -20.02 -9.11 11.73
N VAL A 27 -19.20 -10.05 12.23
CA VAL A 27 -17.88 -10.33 11.66
C VAL A 27 -18.06 -10.77 10.21
N GLN A 28 -17.27 -10.17 9.31
CA GLN A 28 -17.22 -10.60 7.92
C GLN A 28 -16.09 -11.60 7.72
N ARG A 29 -16.41 -12.73 7.09
CA ARG A 29 -15.44 -13.79 6.77
C ARG A 29 -15.45 -14.02 5.27
N GLN A 30 -14.29 -13.96 4.63
CA GLN A 30 -14.19 -14.03 3.18
C GLN A 30 -12.98 -14.87 2.74
N GLY A 31 -13.21 -15.82 1.84
CA GLY A 31 -12.13 -16.42 1.06
C GLY A 31 -11.77 -15.51 -0.11
N LEU A 32 -10.49 -15.18 -0.26
CA LEU A 32 -9.98 -14.38 -1.38
C LEU A 32 -9.39 -15.32 -2.42
N THR A 33 -9.96 -15.34 -3.63
CA THR A 33 -9.45 -16.18 -4.72
C THR A 33 -8.82 -15.32 -5.82
N LEU A 34 -7.53 -15.51 -6.02
CA LEU A 34 -6.75 -15.04 -7.17
C LEU A 34 -6.85 -16.12 -8.26
N ASN A 35 -7.67 -15.90 -9.28
CA ASN A 35 -7.90 -16.89 -10.34
C ASN A 35 -7.23 -16.47 -11.65
N ASN A 36 -6.73 -17.46 -12.40
CA ASN A 36 -6.08 -17.29 -13.71
C ASN A 36 -4.91 -16.29 -13.66
N VAL A 37 -4.07 -16.44 -12.64
CA VAL A 37 -2.95 -15.54 -12.35
C VAL A 37 -1.82 -15.77 -13.36
N LYS A 38 -1.45 -14.75 -14.13
CA LYS A 38 -0.27 -14.78 -15.00
C LYS A 38 0.94 -14.28 -14.21
N ILE A 39 1.96 -15.13 -14.04
CA ILE A 39 3.17 -14.80 -13.26
C ILE A 39 4.40 -14.86 -14.18
N PRO A 40 5.16 -13.77 -14.31
CA PRO A 40 6.43 -13.80 -15.01
C PRO A 40 7.47 -14.58 -14.21
N THR A 41 8.19 -15.49 -14.88
CA THR A 41 9.28 -16.28 -14.28
C THR A 41 10.66 -15.76 -14.63
N ASP A 42 10.75 -14.58 -15.25
CA ASP A 42 12.01 -13.94 -15.61
C ASP A 42 12.89 -13.73 -14.37
N THR A 43 14.08 -14.33 -14.40
CA THR A 43 15.10 -14.24 -13.34
C THR A 43 15.69 -12.84 -13.20
N SER A 44 15.55 -11.97 -14.19
CA SER A 44 16.01 -10.57 -14.15
C SER A 44 15.15 -9.67 -13.25
N ILE A 45 13.89 -10.06 -13.01
CA ILE A 45 12.99 -9.36 -12.09
C ILE A 45 13.56 -9.47 -10.67
N PRO A 46 13.81 -8.34 -9.97
CA PRO A 46 14.38 -8.36 -8.62
C PRO A 46 13.48 -9.04 -7.59
N VAL A 47 14.12 -9.58 -6.54
CA VAL A 47 13.40 -9.99 -5.32
C VAL A 47 12.79 -8.76 -4.65
N GLY A 48 11.55 -8.87 -4.19
CA GLY A 48 10.75 -7.78 -3.63
C GLY A 48 9.81 -7.11 -4.63
N SER A 49 9.96 -7.35 -5.93
CA SER A 49 9.05 -6.82 -6.96
C SER A 49 7.67 -7.47 -6.89
N VAL A 50 6.65 -6.68 -7.20
CA VAL A 50 5.26 -7.16 -7.32
C VAL A 50 5.10 -7.98 -8.60
N LEU A 51 4.62 -9.21 -8.46
CA LEU A 51 4.32 -10.12 -9.57
C LEU A 51 2.85 -10.05 -10.01
N TYR A 52 1.94 -9.79 -9.07
CA TYR A 52 0.52 -9.72 -9.33
C TYR A 52 -0.18 -8.92 -8.23
N THR A 53 -1.28 -8.25 -8.56
CA THR A 53 -2.12 -7.52 -7.62
C THR A 53 -3.60 -7.80 -7.89
N ARG A 54 -4.39 -7.88 -6.82
CA ARG A 54 -5.85 -7.90 -6.93
C ARG A 54 -6.51 -7.24 -5.75
N LYS A 55 -7.47 -6.37 -6.05
CA LYS A 55 -8.33 -5.71 -5.08
C LYS A 55 -9.62 -6.50 -4.88
N PHE A 56 -10.02 -6.68 -3.63
CA PHE A 56 -11.25 -7.35 -3.23
C PHE A 56 -12.09 -6.41 -2.38
N GLY A 57 -13.39 -6.28 -2.66
CA GLY A 57 -14.29 -5.55 -1.77
C GLY A 57 -14.46 -6.30 -0.46
N THR A 58 -14.37 -5.59 0.68
CA THR A 58 -14.57 -6.20 2.00
C THR A 58 -16.03 -6.54 2.25
N GLY A 59 -16.96 -5.84 1.59
CA GLY A 59 -18.36 -5.78 2.01
C GLY A 59 -18.50 -5.09 3.38
N SER A 60 -19.67 -5.23 3.98
CA SER A 60 -19.92 -4.78 5.35
C SER A 60 -19.25 -5.72 6.34
N TYR A 61 -18.47 -5.18 7.27
CA TYR A 61 -17.85 -5.92 8.37
C TYR A 61 -18.22 -5.27 9.71
N LYS A 62 -17.93 -5.97 10.80
CA LYS A 62 -18.30 -5.56 12.16
C LYS A 62 -17.76 -4.16 12.45
N THR A 63 -18.64 -3.28 12.90
CA THR A 63 -18.27 -1.91 13.25
C THR A 63 -17.80 -1.83 14.70
N PHE A 64 -17.04 -0.80 15.02
CA PHE A 64 -16.52 -0.55 16.35
C PHE A 64 -16.52 0.94 16.70
N THR A 65 -16.51 1.21 18.00
CA THR A 65 -16.12 2.49 18.59
C THR A 65 -15.20 2.22 19.77
N CYS A 66 -14.00 2.78 19.72
CA CYS A 66 -12.91 2.62 20.67
C CYS A 66 -12.26 3.97 20.98
N ASN A 67 -11.35 4.01 21.95
CA ASN A 67 -10.61 5.22 22.28
C ASN A 67 -9.12 5.07 21.89
N LYS A 68 -8.68 5.86 20.91
CA LYS A 68 -7.27 5.90 20.48
C LYS A 68 -6.28 6.41 21.54
N ASN A 69 -6.78 7.01 22.62
CA ASN A 69 -5.97 7.56 23.71
C ASN A 69 -5.86 6.59 24.92
N THR A 70 -6.46 5.40 24.84
CA THR A 70 -6.33 4.34 25.85
C THR A 70 -5.52 3.17 25.30
N ASN A 71 -5.33 2.11 26.11
CA ASN A 71 -4.67 0.86 25.70
C ASN A 71 -5.52 -0.01 24.74
N ASP A 72 -6.39 0.60 23.93
CA ASP A 72 -7.20 -0.10 22.94
C ASP A 72 -6.32 -0.48 21.76
N GLN A 73 -6.31 -1.77 21.43
CA GLN A 73 -5.37 -2.32 20.46
C GLN A 73 -6.04 -2.63 19.13
N TYR A 74 -5.30 -2.40 18.05
CA TYR A 74 -5.55 -2.95 16.73
C TYR A 74 -4.58 -4.11 16.50
N ILE A 75 -5.14 -5.29 16.28
CA ILE A 75 -4.42 -6.55 16.23
C ILE A 75 -4.60 -7.15 14.84
N ILE A 76 -3.49 -7.51 14.22
CA ILE A 76 -3.44 -8.16 12.92
C ILE A 76 -2.78 -9.52 13.11
N ASP A 77 -3.49 -10.59 12.78
CA ASP A 77 -2.95 -11.94 12.79
C ASP A 77 -2.81 -12.43 11.35
N ILE A 78 -1.63 -12.95 11.00
CA ILE A 78 -1.37 -13.52 9.67
C ILE A 78 -0.90 -14.96 9.86
N GLY A 79 -1.65 -15.90 9.30
CA GLY A 79 -1.44 -17.35 9.46
C GLY A 79 -0.29 -17.93 8.64
N ALA A 80 0.70 -17.12 8.25
CA ALA A 80 1.90 -17.54 7.52
C ALA A 80 3.14 -16.91 8.12
N ALA A 81 4.28 -17.59 7.95
CA ALA A 81 5.58 -17.05 8.34
C ALA A 81 5.99 -15.88 7.44
N VAL A 82 6.74 -14.94 8.02
CA VAL A 82 7.43 -13.89 7.26
C VAL A 82 8.60 -14.51 6.51
N VAL A 83 8.74 -14.16 5.24
CA VAL A 83 9.89 -14.54 4.39
C VAL A 83 11.10 -13.70 4.81
N PRO A 84 12.16 -14.30 5.37
CA PRO A 84 13.28 -13.54 5.91
C PRO A 84 14.03 -12.74 4.83
N GLY A 85 14.33 -11.47 5.14
CA GLY A 85 15.13 -10.60 4.27
C GLY A 85 14.44 -10.12 2.99
N VAL A 86 13.15 -10.42 2.81
CA VAL A 86 12.36 -9.95 1.66
C VAL A 86 11.32 -8.94 2.13
N THR A 87 11.34 -7.76 1.52
CA THR A 87 10.32 -6.72 1.69
C THR A 87 9.59 -6.49 0.38
N GLY A 88 8.29 -6.22 0.46
CA GLY A 88 7.49 -5.88 -0.71
C GLY A 88 7.22 -4.38 -0.79
N ILE A 89 5.97 -4.01 -1.08
CA ILE A 89 5.58 -2.60 -1.17
C ILE A 89 5.90 -1.87 0.13
N GLN A 90 6.35 -0.62 0.02
CA GLN A 90 6.68 0.26 1.15
C GLN A 90 7.68 -0.31 2.17
N GLY A 91 8.45 -1.34 1.80
CA GLY A 91 9.35 -2.01 2.74
C GLY A 91 8.61 -2.91 3.75
N GLY A 92 7.31 -3.18 3.54
CA GLY A 92 6.52 -4.02 4.43
C GLY A 92 6.94 -5.50 4.38
N PRO A 93 6.62 -6.28 5.43
CA PRO A 93 6.93 -7.70 5.49
C PRO A 93 6.20 -8.47 4.39
N VAL A 94 6.83 -9.54 3.89
CA VAL A 94 6.26 -10.48 2.93
C VAL A 94 6.06 -11.81 3.62
N TYR A 95 4.90 -12.46 3.39
CA TYR A 95 4.54 -13.72 4.03
C TYR A 95 4.53 -14.88 3.03
N GLU A 96 4.75 -16.09 3.50
CA GLU A 96 4.82 -17.28 2.65
C GLU A 96 3.46 -17.64 2.03
N THR A 97 3.44 -17.94 0.73
CA THR A 97 2.25 -18.51 0.05
C THR A 97 2.24 -20.04 0.03
N GLY A 98 3.35 -20.66 0.44
CA GLY A 98 3.63 -22.08 0.21
C GLY A 98 4.15 -22.41 -1.20
N ILE A 99 4.27 -21.43 -2.11
CA ILE A 99 4.96 -21.60 -3.40
C ILE A 99 6.36 -21.03 -3.27
N ASP A 100 7.39 -21.84 -3.54
CA ASP A 100 8.76 -21.36 -3.42
C ASP A 100 9.05 -20.25 -4.43
N GLY A 101 9.60 -19.14 -3.95
CA GLY A 101 9.83 -17.95 -4.77
C GLY A 101 8.64 -16.99 -4.93
N ILE A 102 7.47 -17.29 -4.34
CA ILE A 102 6.33 -16.36 -4.28
C ILE A 102 5.86 -16.16 -2.82
N GLY A 103 5.87 -14.92 -2.37
CA GLY A 103 5.24 -14.48 -1.13
C GLY A 103 4.00 -13.64 -1.40
N PHE A 104 3.31 -13.23 -0.34
CA PHE A 104 2.19 -12.30 -0.44
C PHE A 104 2.26 -11.18 0.60
N GLN A 105 1.55 -10.11 0.28
CA GLN A 105 1.18 -9.05 1.20
C GLN A 105 -0.32 -8.80 1.07
N VAL A 106 -0.94 -8.31 2.14
CA VAL A 106 -2.31 -7.79 2.09
C VAL A 106 -2.34 -6.35 2.58
N SER A 107 -3.26 -5.56 2.07
CA SER A 107 -3.45 -4.20 2.56
C SER A 107 -4.04 -4.21 3.96
N ASP A 108 -3.59 -3.29 4.80
CA ASP A 108 -4.12 -3.05 6.13
C ASP A 108 -5.56 -2.53 6.06
N LEU A 109 -6.46 -3.12 6.85
CA LEU A 109 -7.89 -2.81 6.82
C LEU A 109 -8.22 -1.38 7.29
N LEU A 110 -7.49 -0.85 8.29
CA LEU A 110 -7.84 0.40 8.96
C LEU A 110 -6.87 1.55 8.65
N ARG A 111 -5.63 1.24 8.24
CA ARG A 111 -4.60 2.22 7.88
C ARG A 111 -4.60 2.57 6.39
N SER A 112 -5.04 1.66 5.52
CA SER A 112 -5.09 1.91 4.08
C SER A 112 -6.21 2.90 3.70
N LYS A 113 -5.97 3.66 2.61
CA LYS A 113 -6.91 4.60 2.00
C LYS A 113 -6.75 4.58 0.48
N ASN A 114 -7.74 5.11 -0.26
CA ASN A 114 -7.59 5.32 -1.70
C ASN A 114 -6.37 6.23 -1.95
N GLY A 115 -5.49 5.84 -2.87
CA GLY A 115 -4.22 6.55 -3.13
C GLY A 115 -3.10 6.28 -2.11
N SER A 116 -3.36 5.53 -1.05
CA SER A 116 -2.45 5.32 0.09
C SER A 116 -2.65 3.95 0.73
N LEU A 117 -2.13 2.90 0.10
CA LEU A 117 -2.22 1.56 0.67
C LEU A 117 -1.10 1.34 1.68
N VAL A 118 -1.37 0.57 2.74
CA VAL A 118 -0.37 0.19 3.75
C VAL A 118 -0.31 -1.33 3.77
N ALA A 119 0.89 -1.92 3.71
CA ALA A 119 1.03 -3.36 3.88
C ALA A 119 0.71 -3.75 5.33
N ALA A 120 -0.11 -4.77 5.52
CA ALA A 120 -0.44 -5.30 6.85
C ALA A 120 0.78 -5.99 7.47
N GLU A 121 1.01 -5.69 8.75
CA GLU A 121 2.07 -6.26 9.55
C GLU A 121 1.45 -6.99 10.74
N ALA A 122 1.80 -8.26 10.93
CA ALA A 122 1.32 -9.05 12.05
C ALA A 122 1.79 -8.45 13.36
N GLY A 123 0.89 -8.37 14.34
CA GLY A 123 1.18 -7.80 15.65
C GLY A 123 0.06 -6.93 16.18
N SER A 124 0.39 -6.17 17.21
CA SER A 124 -0.56 -5.31 17.92
C SER A 124 -0.03 -3.90 18.05
N THR A 125 -0.85 -2.92 17.67
CA THR A 125 -0.57 -1.48 17.80
C THR A 125 -1.73 -0.80 18.52
N VAL A 126 -1.56 0.48 18.88
CA VAL A 126 -2.71 1.32 19.26
C VAL A 126 -3.68 1.41 18.09
N VAL A 127 -4.98 1.46 18.38
CA VAL A 127 -6.02 1.58 17.35
C VAL A 127 -5.81 2.85 16.49
N PRO A 128 -5.76 2.74 15.15
CA PRO A 128 -5.41 3.88 14.28
C PRO A 128 -6.56 4.89 14.07
N ILE A 129 -7.80 4.47 14.32
CA ILE A 129 -9.02 5.29 14.22
C ILE A 129 -9.97 4.95 15.38
N SER A 130 -10.78 5.91 15.84
CA SER A 130 -11.66 5.67 17.00
C SER A 130 -12.98 4.99 16.59
N SER A 131 -13.44 5.17 15.35
CA SER A 131 -14.70 4.61 14.87
C SER A 131 -14.60 4.08 13.44
N SER A 132 -15.37 3.04 13.12
CA SER A 132 -15.50 2.54 11.74
C SER A 132 -16.04 3.57 10.75
N SER A 133 -16.71 4.63 11.23
CA SER A 133 -17.15 5.76 10.40
C SER A 133 -15.99 6.60 9.84
N GLU A 134 -14.80 6.51 10.44
CA GLU A 134 -13.60 7.17 9.94
C GLU A 134 -12.91 6.36 8.83
N ASN A 135 -13.27 5.08 8.66
CA ASN A 135 -12.66 4.22 7.64
C ASN A 135 -13.39 4.32 6.30
N ASN A 136 -12.77 5.04 5.37
CA ASN A 136 -13.25 5.23 4.01
C ASN A 136 -12.70 4.21 2.99
N TYR A 137 -11.90 3.24 3.44
CA TYR A 137 -11.35 2.17 2.59
C TYR A 137 -12.10 0.86 2.82
N LYS A 138 -12.78 0.36 1.78
CA LYS A 138 -13.65 -0.84 1.84
C LYS A 138 -13.13 -1.98 0.98
N PHE A 139 -11.81 -2.09 0.90
CA PHE A 139 -11.15 -3.10 0.09
C PHE A 139 -10.03 -3.78 0.87
N ILE A 140 -9.67 -4.98 0.44
CA ILE A 140 -8.39 -5.64 0.73
C ILE A 140 -7.69 -5.86 -0.61
N THR A 141 -6.49 -5.32 -0.75
CA THR A 141 -5.61 -5.61 -1.89
C THR A 141 -4.65 -6.72 -1.48
N VAL A 142 -4.50 -7.72 -2.34
CA VAL A 142 -3.50 -8.78 -2.20
C VAL A 142 -2.43 -8.57 -3.27
N TRP A 143 -1.17 -8.53 -2.86
CA TRP A 143 -0.02 -8.53 -3.75
C TRP A 143 0.70 -9.85 -3.66
N LEU A 144 1.10 -10.41 -4.81
CA LEU A 144 2.07 -11.48 -4.88
C LEU A 144 3.45 -10.86 -5.11
N ILE A 145 4.42 -11.23 -4.29
CA ILE A 145 5.76 -10.65 -4.29
C ILE A 145 6.78 -11.72 -4.65
N LYS A 146 7.74 -11.39 -5.50
CA LYS A 146 8.85 -12.28 -5.83
C LYS A 146 9.78 -12.42 -4.62
N THR A 147 9.99 -13.64 -4.12
CA THR A 147 10.81 -13.87 -2.92
C THR A 147 12.16 -14.53 -3.20
N LYS A 148 12.33 -15.11 -4.39
CA LYS A 148 13.60 -15.72 -4.85
C LYS A 148 13.84 -15.39 -6.31
N THR A 149 15.09 -15.49 -6.76
CA THR A 149 15.48 -15.31 -8.16
C THR A 149 14.72 -16.27 -9.09
N VAL A 150 14.58 -17.53 -8.67
CA VAL A 150 13.87 -18.60 -9.36
C VAL A 150 12.58 -18.91 -8.60
N ILE A 151 11.48 -19.05 -9.34
CA ILE A 151 10.16 -19.42 -8.81
C ILE A 151 9.93 -20.90 -9.07
N ASP A 152 9.41 -21.63 -8.08
CA ASP A 152 8.92 -22.99 -8.28
C ASP A 152 7.64 -22.97 -9.14
N THR A 153 7.77 -23.47 -10.36
CA THR A 153 6.67 -23.51 -11.32
C THR A 153 5.85 -24.80 -11.27
N SER A 154 6.20 -25.76 -10.41
CA SER A 154 5.50 -27.04 -10.27
C SER A 154 4.14 -26.88 -9.58
N THR A 155 4.06 -25.96 -8.62
CA THR A 155 2.82 -25.65 -7.90
C THR A 155 1.96 -24.68 -8.69
N LYS A 156 0.79 -25.14 -9.16
CA LYS A 156 -0.16 -24.34 -9.98
C LYS A 156 -1.31 -23.76 -9.18
N SER A 157 -1.43 -24.12 -7.90
CA SER A 157 -2.47 -23.62 -6.99
C SER A 157 -2.02 -23.79 -5.54
N THR A 158 -2.39 -22.85 -4.68
CA THR A 158 -2.15 -22.91 -3.23
C THR A 158 -3.33 -22.28 -2.49
N SER A 159 -3.49 -22.62 -1.21
CA SER A 159 -4.49 -22.02 -0.35
C SER A 159 -4.01 -22.09 1.09
N ASN A 160 -3.20 -21.12 1.49
CA ASN A 160 -2.80 -20.77 2.85
C ASN A 160 -2.01 -19.47 2.69
N PRO A 161 -2.38 -18.35 3.37
CA PRO A 161 -2.89 -18.35 4.74
C PRO A 161 -4.20 -17.58 4.96
N SER A 162 -4.62 -17.53 6.22
CA SER A 162 -5.65 -16.63 6.74
C SER A 162 -5.05 -15.31 7.23
N VAL A 163 -5.87 -14.24 7.25
CA VAL A 163 -5.53 -12.95 7.84
C VAL A 163 -6.71 -12.45 8.65
N SER A 164 -6.48 -12.02 9.88
CA SER A 164 -7.51 -11.49 10.78
C SER A 164 -7.19 -10.06 11.20
N PHE A 165 -8.23 -9.24 11.30
CA PHE A 165 -8.14 -7.87 11.79
C PHE A 165 -9.11 -7.68 12.94
N SER A 166 -8.58 -7.32 14.12
CA SER A 166 -9.33 -7.19 15.36
C SER A 166 -9.07 -5.84 16.02
N VAL A 167 -10.07 -5.28 16.69
CA VAL A 167 -9.90 -4.09 17.53
C VAL A 167 -10.50 -4.35 18.90
N GLY A 168 -9.77 -4.03 19.96
CA GLY A 168 -10.28 -4.09 21.32
C GLY A 168 -9.23 -3.88 22.39
N ASN A 169 -9.68 -3.57 23.58
CA ASN A 169 -8.83 -3.57 24.76
C ASN A 169 -8.72 -4.99 25.31
N LEU A 170 -7.51 -5.52 25.46
CA LEU A 170 -7.31 -6.90 25.91
C LEU A 170 -7.81 -7.16 27.34
N LEU A 171 -7.96 -6.13 28.17
CA LEU A 171 -8.48 -6.24 29.54
C LEU A 171 -10.02 -6.21 29.57
N THR A 172 -10.65 -5.26 28.89
CA THR A 172 -12.12 -5.09 28.93
C THR A 172 -12.87 -5.85 27.84
N ASN A 173 -12.17 -6.27 26.79
CA ASN A 173 -12.68 -7.08 25.69
C ASN A 173 -11.78 -8.34 25.52
N PRO A 174 -11.70 -9.24 26.52
CA PRO A 174 -10.72 -10.34 26.53
C PRO A 174 -10.99 -11.45 25.50
N SER A 175 -12.23 -11.57 25.02
CA SER A 175 -12.61 -12.55 23.99
C SER A 175 -12.14 -12.12 22.59
N ALA A 176 -11.37 -12.99 21.91
CA ALA A 176 -10.87 -12.71 20.56
C ALA A 176 -12.00 -12.59 19.52
N SER A 177 -13.04 -13.43 19.61
CA SER A 177 -14.20 -13.36 18.72
C SER A 177 -14.96 -12.04 18.85
N ASP A 178 -14.94 -11.45 20.04
CA ASP A 178 -15.64 -10.18 20.30
C ASP A 178 -14.88 -9.00 19.69
N ARG A 179 -13.55 -9.10 19.56
CA ARG A 179 -12.69 -8.06 18.96
C ARG A 179 -12.57 -8.16 17.44
N LEU A 180 -12.78 -9.35 16.89
CA LEU A 180 -12.61 -9.63 15.47
C LEU A 180 -13.56 -8.78 14.62
N LEU A 181 -13.02 -8.06 13.63
CA LEU A 181 -13.77 -7.22 12.70
C LEU A 181 -14.01 -7.92 11.37
N TYR A 182 -12.92 -8.40 10.77
CA TYR A 182 -12.86 -8.97 9.43
C TYR A 182 -11.82 -10.08 9.39
N GLU A 183 -12.14 -11.16 8.70
CA GLU A 183 -11.28 -12.33 8.53
C GLU A 183 -11.21 -12.73 7.05
N VAL A 184 -10.01 -12.72 6.50
CA VAL A 184 -9.67 -13.47 5.30
C VAL A 184 -9.46 -14.92 5.72
N SER A 185 -10.43 -15.78 5.45
CA SER A 185 -10.36 -17.19 5.85
C SER A 185 -9.28 -17.96 5.08
N SER A 186 -9.04 -17.56 3.83
CA SER A 186 -7.96 -18.09 2.99
C SER A 186 -7.62 -17.12 1.87
N ILE A 187 -6.34 -17.07 1.50
CA ILE A 187 -5.87 -16.53 0.22
C ILE A 187 -5.56 -17.71 -0.68
N THR A 188 -6.40 -17.90 -1.69
CA THR A 188 -6.33 -19.02 -2.62
C THR A 188 -5.85 -18.54 -3.98
N ILE A 189 -4.75 -19.12 -4.47
CA ILE A 189 -4.23 -18.87 -5.83
C ILE A 189 -4.61 -20.07 -6.69
N LYS A 190 -5.34 -19.84 -7.79
CA LYS A 190 -5.80 -20.89 -8.71
C LYS A 190 -5.35 -20.60 -10.14
N ASN A 191 -5.09 -21.69 -10.86
CA ASN A 191 -4.77 -21.69 -12.28
C ASN A 191 -3.59 -20.76 -12.62
N ILE A 192 -2.46 -20.93 -11.94
CA ILE A 192 -1.28 -20.09 -12.18
C ILE A 192 -0.69 -20.41 -13.55
N ASN A 193 -0.66 -19.40 -14.41
CA ASN A 193 0.02 -19.43 -15.69
C ASN A 193 1.41 -18.81 -15.53
N TYR A 194 2.41 -19.66 -15.31
CA TYR A 194 3.82 -19.25 -15.30
C TYR A 194 4.28 -19.00 -16.73
N ARG A 195 4.80 -17.80 -16.98
CA ARG A 195 5.26 -17.41 -18.31
C ARG A 195 6.71 -16.94 -18.27
N THR A 196 7.51 -17.49 -19.16
CA THR A 196 8.88 -17.04 -19.40
C THR A 196 8.91 -15.68 -20.10
N THR A 197 7.86 -15.36 -20.87
CA THR A 197 7.68 -14.05 -21.51
C THR A 197 6.29 -13.50 -21.19
N SER A 198 6.23 -12.29 -20.67
CA SER A 198 5.03 -11.48 -20.48
C SER A 198 5.24 -10.12 -21.14
N CYS A 199 4.22 -9.25 -21.11
CA CYS A 199 4.48 -7.83 -21.29
C CYS A 199 5.65 -7.37 -20.40
N ASN A 200 6.52 -6.55 -20.96
CA ASN A 200 7.65 -5.94 -20.29
C ASN A 200 7.56 -4.43 -20.43
N ILE A 201 8.03 -3.70 -19.43
CA ILE A 201 8.15 -2.24 -19.45
C ILE A 201 9.62 -1.86 -19.38
N SER A 202 10.05 -1.00 -20.29
CA SER A 202 11.41 -0.51 -20.34
C SER A 202 11.42 1.01 -20.44
N THR A 203 12.43 1.63 -19.84
CA THR A 203 12.74 3.04 -20.05
C THR A 203 14.13 3.14 -20.68
N PRO A 204 14.38 4.11 -21.57
CA PRO A 204 15.72 4.30 -22.13
C PRO A 204 16.80 4.59 -21.07
N ARG A 205 16.38 5.09 -19.90
CA ARG A 205 17.23 5.36 -18.76
C ARG A 205 16.49 5.01 -17.47
N SER A 206 17.09 4.19 -16.62
CA SER A 206 16.60 3.88 -15.28
C SER A 206 16.70 5.07 -14.31
N GLN A 207 17.56 6.04 -14.62
CA GLN A 207 17.71 7.28 -13.86
C GLN A 207 17.44 8.49 -14.75
N VAL A 208 16.57 9.38 -14.29
CA VAL A 208 16.23 10.64 -14.94
C VAL A 208 16.73 11.79 -14.07
N THR A 209 17.57 12.65 -14.64
CA THR A 209 18.06 13.85 -13.96
C THR A 209 17.25 15.05 -14.43
N LEU A 210 16.46 15.63 -13.53
CA LEU A 210 15.77 16.89 -13.77
C LEU A 210 16.81 18.01 -13.98
N ASN A 211 16.47 19.02 -14.78
CA ASN A 211 17.37 20.18 -14.86
C ASN A 211 17.46 20.86 -13.49
N ARG A 212 18.50 21.66 -13.26
CA ARG A 212 18.53 22.51 -12.06
C ARG A 212 17.46 23.59 -12.20
N ILE A 213 16.83 23.93 -11.09
CA ILE A 213 15.86 25.02 -10.99
C ILE A 213 16.29 26.00 -9.89
N ASP A 214 16.13 27.29 -10.13
CA ASP A 214 16.33 28.32 -9.11
C ASP A 214 15.17 28.31 -8.10
N LYS A 215 15.46 28.61 -6.83
CA LYS A 215 14.43 28.67 -5.79
C LYS A 215 13.39 29.75 -6.07
N GLY A 216 13.83 30.95 -6.45
CA GLY A 216 12.92 32.05 -6.79
C GLY A 216 11.97 31.67 -7.93
N GLN A 217 12.50 30.98 -8.95
CA GLN A 217 11.70 30.44 -10.04
C GLN A 217 10.68 29.41 -9.57
N LEU A 218 11.09 28.40 -8.78
CA LEU A 218 10.17 27.40 -8.23
C LEU A 218 9.06 28.05 -7.38
N MET A 219 9.41 29.05 -6.57
CA MET A 219 8.47 29.77 -5.70
C MET A 219 7.50 30.67 -6.47
N SER A 220 7.91 31.20 -7.64
CA SER A 220 7.05 32.03 -8.50
C SER A 220 5.92 31.25 -9.20
N LEU A 221 6.04 29.93 -9.25
CA LEU A 221 5.08 29.04 -9.91
C LEU A 221 4.02 28.55 -8.92
N ALA A 222 2.81 28.30 -9.42
CA ALA A 222 1.79 27.59 -8.66
C ALA A 222 2.27 26.18 -8.29
N ARG A 223 1.83 25.65 -7.14
CA ARG A 223 2.20 24.29 -6.71
C ARG A 223 1.77 23.27 -7.76
N GLY A 224 2.69 22.39 -8.13
CA GLY A 224 2.46 21.39 -9.17
C GLY A 224 2.32 21.96 -10.58
N ALA A 225 2.63 23.24 -10.85
CA ALA A 225 2.76 23.73 -12.22
C ALA A 225 3.95 23.06 -12.93
N THR A 226 3.93 23.06 -14.26
CA THR A 226 5.09 22.61 -15.05
C THR A 226 6.23 23.61 -14.89
N THR A 227 7.38 23.12 -14.45
CA THR A 227 8.61 23.92 -14.38
C THR A 227 9.46 23.73 -15.64
N PRO A 228 10.40 24.64 -15.94
CA PRO A 228 11.37 24.42 -17.03
C PRO A 228 12.36 23.27 -16.78
N ALA A 229 12.32 22.68 -15.58
CA ALA A 229 13.14 21.53 -15.24
C ALA A 229 12.44 20.18 -15.45
N GLN A 230 11.16 20.19 -15.83
CA GLN A 230 10.40 18.97 -16.14
C GLN A 230 11.12 18.09 -17.15
N LYS A 231 11.02 16.78 -16.96
CA LYS A 231 11.49 15.78 -17.92
C LYS A 231 10.40 14.78 -18.23
N THR A 232 10.31 14.43 -19.51
CA THR A 232 9.51 13.28 -19.96
C THR A 232 10.31 12.00 -19.79
N ILE A 233 9.64 10.97 -19.29
CA ILE A 233 10.13 9.62 -19.05
C ILE A 233 9.31 8.70 -19.96
N PRO A 234 9.82 8.37 -21.16
CA PRO A 234 9.13 7.43 -22.03
C PRO A 234 9.24 6.02 -21.44
N MET A 235 8.09 5.39 -21.23
CA MET A 235 7.95 4.02 -20.76
C MET A 235 7.42 3.17 -21.91
N ASN A 236 8.27 2.34 -22.47
CA ASN A 236 7.97 1.48 -23.60
C ASN A 236 7.51 0.13 -23.08
N ILE A 237 6.22 -0.17 -23.28
CA ILE A 237 5.65 -1.48 -23.03
C ILE A 237 5.74 -2.28 -24.32
N SER A 238 6.25 -3.50 -24.21
CA SER A 238 6.29 -4.48 -25.30
C SER A 238 5.75 -5.81 -24.81
N CYS A 239 4.83 -6.38 -25.57
CA CYS A 239 4.13 -7.62 -25.22
C CYS A 239 4.37 -8.71 -26.28
N PRO A 240 4.43 -9.99 -25.86
CA PRO A 240 4.51 -11.10 -26.79
C PRO A 240 3.18 -11.31 -27.54
N ASN A 241 3.23 -11.94 -28.73
CA ASN A 241 2.09 -12.09 -29.64
C ASN A 241 0.87 -12.79 -29.02
N ASP A 242 1.09 -13.70 -28.08
CA ASP A 242 0.03 -14.41 -27.33
C ASP A 242 -0.67 -13.51 -26.29
N SER A 243 -0.29 -12.24 -26.20
CA SER A 243 -0.98 -11.22 -25.39
C SER A 243 -2.15 -10.56 -26.14
N VAL A 244 -2.33 -10.83 -27.44
CA VAL A 244 -3.48 -10.32 -28.20
C VAL A 244 -4.78 -10.86 -27.57
N GLY A 245 -5.71 -9.96 -27.28
CA GLY A 245 -6.95 -10.21 -26.56
C GLY A 245 -6.88 -9.88 -25.07
N ASN A 246 -5.69 -9.69 -24.50
CA ASN A 246 -5.51 -9.38 -23.07
C ASN A 246 -5.61 -7.89 -22.78
N THR A 247 -5.80 -7.57 -21.50
CA THR A 247 -5.73 -6.20 -20.98
C THR A 247 -4.41 -6.03 -20.24
N VAL A 248 -3.68 -4.96 -20.54
CA VAL A 248 -2.50 -4.57 -19.77
C VAL A 248 -2.91 -3.44 -18.83
N THR A 249 -2.84 -3.73 -17.55
CA THR A 249 -3.03 -2.78 -16.45
C THR A 249 -1.66 -2.37 -15.94
N TYR A 250 -1.49 -1.10 -15.57
CA TYR A 250 -0.26 -0.63 -14.94
C TYR A 250 -0.57 0.32 -13.80
N TRP A 251 0.33 0.44 -12.84
CA TRP A 251 0.14 1.35 -11.71
C TRP A 251 1.46 1.75 -11.08
N PHE A 252 1.40 2.74 -10.21
CA PHE A 252 2.56 3.44 -9.69
C PHE A 252 2.76 3.15 -8.21
N ASN A 253 3.91 2.57 -7.87
CA ASN A 253 4.34 2.25 -6.51
C ASN A 253 5.46 3.22 -6.08
N PRO A 254 5.18 4.23 -5.24
CA PRO A 254 6.19 5.17 -4.78
C PRO A 254 7.17 4.50 -3.81
N ILE A 255 8.47 4.67 -4.05
CA ILE A 255 9.52 4.14 -3.18
C ILE A 255 9.82 5.20 -2.11
N GLY A 256 9.77 4.80 -0.84
CA GLY A 256 9.86 5.71 0.31
C GLY A 256 8.52 6.21 0.83
N GLY A 257 7.41 5.79 0.22
CA GLY A 257 6.05 6.13 0.65
C GLY A 257 5.45 7.32 -0.10
N ILE A 258 4.20 7.63 0.24
CA ILE A 258 3.45 8.74 -0.36
C ILE A 258 3.69 10.04 0.41
N SER A 259 3.68 11.17 -0.29
CA SER A 259 3.68 12.48 0.36
C SER A 259 2.29 12.82 0.89
N ALA A 260 2.22 13.44 2.07
CA ALA A 260 1.00 14.10 2.56
C ALA A 260 0.57 15.30 1.69
N SER A 261 1.41 15.71 0.73
CA SER A 261 1.15 16.86 -0.16
C SER A 261 0.15 16.56 -1.28
N GLY A 262 -0.19 15.29 -1.54
CA GLY A 262 -1.20 14.88 -2.51
C GLY A 262 -0.70 13.89 -3.57
N ASP A 263 -1.56 13.63 -4.57
CA ASP A 263 -1.33 12.64 -5.61
C ASP A 263 -0.07 12.92 -6.43
N GLY A 264 0.60 11.84 -6.83
CA GLY A 264 1.78 11.87 -7.69
C GLY A 264 3.04 12.40 -7.02
N ILE A 265 2.98 12.80 -5.74
CA ILE A 265 4.08 13.45 -5.05
C ILE A 265 4.84 12.45 -4.17
N VAL A 266 6.14 12.35 -4.41
CA VAL A 266 7.09 11.64 -3.55
C VAL A 266 7.90 12.67 -2.77
N ASP A 267 7.99 12.50 -1.46
CA ASP A 267 8.83 13.34 -0.59
C ASP A 267 10.31 13.19 -0.95
N ASN A 268 11.13 14.17 -0.57
CA ASN A 268 12.57 14.04 -0.77
C ASN A 268 13.11 12.85 0.04
N MET A 269 13.66 11.86 -0.67
CA MET A 269 14.25 10.68 -0.04
C MET A 269 15.65 10.97 0.54
N LEU A 270 16.24 12.13 0.25
CA LEU A 270 17.51 12.55 0.82
C LEU A 270 17.30 13.23 2.18
N THR A 271 18.20 12.96 3.11
CA THR A 271 18.23 13.59 4.44
C THR A 271 19.57 14.28 4.69
N GLY A 272 19.62 15.18 5.67
CA GLY A 272 20.84 15.90 6.06
C GLY A 272 21.03 17.25 5.35
N THR A 273 22.18 17.89 5.60
CA THR A 273 22.46 19.29 5.23
C THR A 273 22.53 19.57 3.73
N GLY A 274 22.72 18.54 2.90
CA GLY A 274 22.74 18.64 1.44
C GLY A 274 21.38 18.43 0.78
N ALA A 275 20.34 18.02 1.54
CA ALA A 275 19.01 17.76 1.01
C ALA A 275 18.14 19.03 1.05
N ALA A 276 17.36 19.26 -0.01
CA ALA A 276 16.36 20.32 0.01
C ALA A 276 15.21 19.95 0.95
N ASN A 277 14.76 20.93 1.74
CA ASN A 277 13.59 20.81 2.62
C ASN A 277 12.34 21.37 1.94
N LYS A 278 11.19 20.73 2.18
CA LYS A 278 9.89 21.07 1.58
C LYS A 278 9.87 21.11 0.05
N VAL A 279 10.71 20.29 -0.58
CA VAL A 279 10.73 20.06 -2.03
C VAL A 279 10.70 18.56 -2.28
N GLY A 280 9.75 18.08 -3.08
CA GLY A 280 9.66 16.69 -3.53
C GLY A 280 9.69 16.60 -5.05
N VAL A 281 9.33 15.42 -5.55
CA VAL A 281 9.14 15.17 -6.99
C VAL A 281 7.67 14.87 -7.25
N ILE A 282 7.09 15.48 -8.27
CA ILE A 282 5.74 15.15 -8.76
C ILE A 282 5.83 14.39 -10.07
N PHE A 283 5.09 13.29 -10.15
CA PHE A 283 4.92 12.47 -11.34
C PHE A 283 3.54 12.72 -11.95
N LYS A 284 3.50 12.93 -13.27
CA LYS A 284 2.26 13.21 -13.99
C LYS A 284 2.12 12.34 -15.22
N LEU A 285 0.89 11.96 -15.51
CA LEU A 285 0.51 11.32 -16.76
C LEU A 285 -0.48 12.23 -17.49
N SER A 286 -0.20 12.53 -18.75
CA SER A 286 -1.03 13.44 -19.56
C SER A 286 -1.27 14.81 -18.90
N GLY A 287 -0.27 15.31 -18.16
CA GLY A 287 -0.33 16.61 -17.46
C GLY A 287 -0.99 16.58 -16.08
N SER A 288 -1.63 15.49 -15.70
CA SER A 288 -2.28 15.32 -14.39
C SER A 288 -1.42 14.48 -13.44
N PRO A 289 -1.39 14.78 -12.13
CA PRO A 289 -0.69 13.94 -11.16
C PRO A 289 -1.20 12.50 -11.20
N VAL A 290 -0.30 11.52 -11.06
CA VAL A 290 -0.69 10.10 -11.01
C VAL A 290 -1.22 9.74 -9.63
N THR A 291 -2.22 8.88 -9.57
CA THR A 291 -2.69 8.31 -8.30
C THR A 291 -1.85 7.07 -7.98
N PHE A 292 -1.13 7.10 -6.87
CA PHE A 292 -0.35 5.94 -6.43
C PHE A 292 -1.27 4.80 -5.99
N TYR A 293 -0.83 3.56 -6.21
CA TYR A 293 -1.60 2.35 -5.90
C TYR A 293 -2.97 2.23 -6.58
N ASP A 294 -3.25 3.04 -7.60
CA ASP A 294 -4.47 2.91 -8.40
C ASP A 294 -4.32 1.78 -9.42
N THR A 295 -4.83 0.61 -9.04
CA THR A 295 -4.77 -0.61 -9.85
C THR A 295 -5.85 -0.69 -10.93
N ASP A 296 -6.71 0.31 -11.06
CA ASP A 296 -7.92 0.19 -11.89
C ASP A 296 -7.99 1.26 -13.00
N SER A 297 -7.40 2.43 -12.80
CA SER A 297 -7.58 3.56 -13.71
C SER A 297 -6.66 3.56 -14.93
N TYR A 298 -5.55 2.81 -14.89
CA TYR A 298 -4.55 2.85 -15.96
C TYR A 298 -4.43 1.51 -16.66
N TYR A 299 -5.03 1.39 -17.84
CA TYR A 299 -4.98 0.18 -18.64
C TYR A 299 -5.10 0.45 -20.14
N TYR A 300 -4.79 -0.55 -20.95
CA TYR A 300 -5.17 -0.60 -22.36
C TYR A 300 -5.39 -2.04 -22.82
N LYS A 301 -6.25 -2.21 -23.84
CA LYS A 301 -6.51 -3.51 -24.45
C LYS A 301 -5.58 -3.75 -25.62
N ILE A 302 -5.08 -4.97 -25.76
CA ILE A 302 -4.33 -5.40 -26.94
C ILE A 302 -5.32 -6.04 -27.91
N ASN A 303 -5.92 -5.26 -28.79
CA ASN A 303 -6.93 -5.78 -29.72
C ASN A 303 -6.28 -6.41 -30.97
N THR A 304 -5.13 -5.88 -31.38
CA THR A 304 -4.39 -6.30 -32.57
C THR A 304 -2.89 -6.34 -32.30
N SER A 305 -2.11 -6.90 -33.22
CA SER A 305 -0.64 -6.90 -33.12
C SER A 305 -0.03 -5.49 -33.06
N ASN A 306 -0.74 -4.45 -33.53
CA ASN A 306 -0.27 -3.06 -33.43
C ASN A 306 -0.31 -2.53 -31.99
N ASP A 307 -1.14 -3.12 -31.13
CA ASP A 307 -1.28 -2.74 -29.72
C ASP A 307 -0.24 -3.42 -28.82
N LEU A 308 0.57 -4.34 -29.37
CA LEU A 308 1.61 -5.06 -28.61
C LEU A 308 2.74 -4.16 -28.14
N ASN A 309 2.94 -3.01 -28.78
CA ASN A 309 3.96 -2.04 -28.40
C ASN A 309 3.29 -0.69 -28.14
N LYS A 310 3.50 -0.15 -26.94
CA LYS A 310 2.93 1.12 -26.53
C LYS A 310 3.95 1.93 -25.75
N THR A 311 4.03 3.22 -26.04
CA THR A 311 4.83 4.15 -25.23
C THR A 311 3.89 5.00 -24.38
N ILE A 312 4.12 5.00 -23.07
CA ILE A 312 3.45 5.86 -22.11
C ILE A 312 4.44 6.94 -21.68
N ASN A 313 4.05 8.21 -21.81
CA ASN A 313 4.89 9.34 -21.45
C ASN A 313 4.52 9.86 -20.07
N LEU A 314 5.29 9.44 -19.06
CA LEU A 314 5.23 10.02 -17.73
C LEU A 314 6.08 11.30 -17.72
N THR A 315 5.74 12.29 -16.91
CA THR A 315 6.65 13.42 -16.62
C THR A 315 7.01 13.45 -15.14
N ALA A 316 8.25 13.87 -14.86
CA ALA A 316 8.75 14.13 -13.53
C ALA A 316 9.14 15.61 -13.42
N ASP A 317 8.82 16.23 -12.29
CA ASP A 317 9.08 17.65 -12.05
C ASP A 317 9.30 17.92 -10.55
N TYR A 318 9.83 19.10 -10.22
CA TYR A 318 9.93 19.52 -8.82
C TYR A 318 8.56 19.91 -8.27
N TYR A 319 8.32 19.59 -7.01
CA TYR A 319 7.13 20.01 -6.28
C TYR A 319 7.51 20.73 -4.99
N ARG A 320 7.08 21.98 -4.84
CA ARG A 320 7.21 22.70 -3.56
C ARG A 320 6.05 22.37 -2.63
N GLN A 321 6.37 22.00 -1.40
CA GLN A 321 5.41 21.54 -0.39
C GLN A 321 4.95 22.67 0.54
N SER A 322 5.57 23.84 0.47
CA SER A 322 5.18 25.04 1.21
C SER A 322 5.08 26.25 0.29
N ASP A 323 4.20 27.18 0.65
CA ASP A 323 4.14 28.54 0.06
C ASP A 323 5.09 29.51 0.77
N SER A 324 5.59 29.16 1.95
CA SER A 324 6.60 29.94 2.66
C SER A 324 7.97 29.71 2.04
N SER A 325 8.56 30.79 1.51
CA SER A 325 9.94 30.78 1.02
C SER A 325 10.94 30.47 2.14
N ALA A 326 10.63 30.75 3.41
CA ALA A 326 11.52 30.42 4.52
C ALA A 326 11.63 28.90 4.75
N ASP A 327 10.58 28.14 4.45
CA ASP A 327 10.54 26.70 4.71
C ASP A 327 11.25 25.90 3.61
N VAL A 328 11.22 26.43 2.38
CA VAL A 328 11.81 25.80 1.19
C VAL A 328 13.31 26.10 1.16
N THR A 329 14.16 25.07 1.24
CA THR A 329 15.61 25.25 1.22
C THR A 329 16.22 24.76 -0.09
N LEU A 330 17.41 25.30 -0.40
CA LEU A 330 18.24 24.79 -1.50
C LEU A 330 18.82 23.43 -1.11
N GLY A 331 18.98 22.54 -2.09
CA GLY A 331 19.63 21.25 -1.88
C GLY A 331 19.30 20.25 -2.98
N LEU A 332 19.77 19.02 -2.79
CA LEU A 332 19.49 17.90 -3.65
C LEU A 332 18.09 17.33 -3.38
N VAL A 333 17.44 16.85 -4.43
CA VAL A 333 16.13 16.18 -4.36
C VAL A 333 16.25 14.81 -5.03
N LYS A 334 15.71 13.78 -4.39
CA LYS A 334 15.56 12.45 -4.97
C LYS A 334 14.15 11.94 -4.72
N GLY A 335 13.49 11.48 -5.78
CA GLY A 335 12.25 10.72 -5.71
C GLY A 335 12.42 9.44 -6.51
N MET A 336 11.78 8.37 -6.07
CA MET A 336 11.81 7.06 -6.73
C MET A 336 10.40 6.47 -6.78
N MET A 337 10.13 5.73 -7.85
CA MET A 337 8.87 5.07 -8.08
C MET A 337 9.12 3.83 -8.92
N GLU A 338 8.43 2.73 -8.60
CA GLU A 338 8.32 1.53 -9.41
C GLU A 338 7.02 1.60 -10.21
N VAL A 339 7.07 1.15 -11.46
CA VAL A 339 5.88 0.97 -12.31
C VAL A 339 5.63 -0.53 -12.40
N VAL A 340 4.47 -0.94 -11.91
CA VAL A 340 4.05 -2.33 -11.95
C VAL A 340 3.14 -2.50 -13.15
N ILE A 341 3.41 -3.50 -13.98
CA ILE A 341 2.53 -3.90 -15.09
C ILE A 341 1.95 -5.27 -14.80
N GLN A 342 0.70 -5.47 -15.17
CA GLN A 342 -0.02 -6.72 -15.05
C GLN A 342 -0.77 -6.97 -16.34
N GLU A 343 -0.73 -8.22 -16.78
CA GLU A 343 -1.50 -8.69 -17.92
C GLU A 343 -2.64 -9.54 -17.39
N ASP A 344 -3.88 -9.13 -17.67
CA ASP A 344 -5.11 -9.85 -17.36
C ASP A 344 -5.62 -10.59 -18.60
#